data_AF-A0A948RFM8-F1
#
_entry.id   AF-A0A948RFM8-F1
#
_cell.length_a   1.000
_cell.length_b   1.000
_cell.length_c   1.000
_cell.angle_alpha   90.00
_cell.angle_beta   90.00
_cell.angle_gamma   90.00
#
_symmetry.space_group_name_H-M   'P 1'
#
loop_
_entity.id
_entity.type
_entity.pdbx_description
1 polymer ?
#
loop_
_entity_poly.entity_id
_entity_poly.type
_entity_poly.pdbx_seq_one_letter_code
_entity_poly.pdbx_strand_id
1 'polypeptide(L)'
;MLTDPKLHSQVDSRWDKFWTGGLANTLDAIEQFLYLLFLKQLEDRENAAERQAKRKGERYQAKACTEHGRSIQKEMRWSYWSQLKAEEALSHLKREVFPNIVKLAPSGETNSLGRYEECRMIDE
;
A
#
# COMPACT_ATOMS: atom_id res chain seq x y z
N MET A 1 -7.70 10.88 -18.17
CA MET A 1 -6.46 10.55 -18.92
C MET A 1 -5.32 11.38 -18.37
N LEU A 2 -4.11 10.83 -18.26
CA LEU A 2 -2.92 11.61 -17.90
C LEU A 2 -2.71 12.66 -19.00
N THR A 3 -2.98 13.93 -18.71
CA THR A 3 -2.88 15.04 -19.67
C THR A 3 -1.53 15.77 -19.61
N ASP A 4 -0.65 15.41 -18.66
CA ASP A 4 0.66 16.02 -18.50
C ASP A 4 1.74 15.22 -19.27
N PRO A 5 2.32 15.77 -20.34
CA PRO A 5 3.34 15.11 -21.17
C PRO A 5 4.61 14.75 -20.38
N LYS A 6 4.97 15.53 -19.36
CA LYS A 6 6.16 15.30 -18.53
C LYS A 6 5.96 14.10 -17.60
N LEU A 7 4.73 13.86 -17.18
CA LEU A 7 4.36 12.73 -16.34
C LEU A 7 4.32 11.45 -17.18
N HIS A 8 3.77 11.52 -18.39
CA HIS A 8 3.78 10.43 -19.36
C HIS A 8 5.21 9.95 -19.67
N SER A 9 6.11 10.87 -20.06
CA SER A 9 7.50 10.54 -20.39
C SER A 9 8.27 9.90 -19.22
N GLN A 10 7.96 10.30 -17.98
CA GLN A 10 8.55 9.69 -16.79
C GLN A 10 8.02 8.29 -16.50
N VAL A 11 6.78 7.99 -16.87
CA VAL A 11 6.21 6.65 -16.75
C VAL A 11 6.86 5.74 -17.79
N ASP A 12 6.94 6.18 -19.05
CA ASP A 12 7.56 5.43 -20.14
C ASP A 12 9.04 5.11 -19.85
N SER A 13 9.81 6.11 -19.41
CA SER A 13 11.22 5.93 -19.06
C SER A 13 11.46 4.91 -17.95
N ARG A 14 10.51 4.78 -17.01
CA ARG A 14 10.59 3.77 -15.95
C ARG A 14 10.19 2.40 -16.49
N TRP A 15 9.17 2.33 -17.34
CA TRP A 15 8.72 1.10 -17.98
C TRP A 15 9.83 0.45 -18.84
N ASP A 16 10.55 1.25 -19.64
CA ASP A 16 11.65 0.76 -20.48
C ASP A 16 12.77 0.10 -19.67
N LYS A 17 13.01 0.58 -18.44
CA LYS A 17 14.00 -0.01 -17.52
C LYS A 17 13.53 -1.36 -16.95
N PHE A 18 12.23 -1.54 -16.75
CA PHE A 18 11.67 -2.83 -16.30
C PHE A 18 11.71 -3.86 -17.42
N TRP A 19 11.41 -3.46 -18.66
CA TRP A 19 11.45 -4.33 -19.83
C TRP A 19 12.86 -4.85 -20.13
N THR A 20 13.85 -3.96 -20.07
CA THR A 20 15.27 -4.32 -20.27
C THR A 20 15.87 -5.13 -19.11
N GLY A 21 15.25 -5.07 -17.91
CA GLY A 21 15.65 -5.79 -16.71
C GLY A 21 15.08 -7.20 -16.54
N GLY A 22 14.32 -7.72 -17.51
CA GLY A 22 13.79 -9.09 -17.49
C GLY A 22 12.39 -9.25 -16.87
N LEU A 23 11.68 -8.14 -16.59
CA LEU A 23 10.26 -8.14 -16.20
C LEU A 23 9.39 -8.19 -17.47
N ALA A 24 9.62 -9.18 -18.33
CA ALA A 24 9.06 -9.22 -19.70
C ALA A 24 7.58 -9.61 -19.74
N ASN A 25 7.04 -10.20 -18.67
CA ASN A 25 5.63 -10.52 -18.59
C ASN A 25 4.83 -9.31 -18.10
N THR A 26 4.12 -8.66 -19.01
CA THR A 26 3.28 -7.50 -18.73
C THR A 26 2.22 -7.78 -17.66
N LEU A 27 1.67 -8.99 -17.58
CA LEU A 27 0.66 -9.34 -16.58
C LEU A 27 1.25 -9.32 -15.16
N ASP A 28 2.39 -10.00 -14.98
CA ASP A 28 3.10 -10.04 -13.70
C ASP A 28 3.54 -8.64 -13.28
N ALA A 29 3.98 -7.83 -14.25
CA ALA A 29 4.37 -6.44 -14.03
C ALA A 29 3.21 -5.61 -13.46
N ILE A 30 2.04 -5.69 -14.08
CA ILE A 30 0.84 -5.00 -13.63
C ILE A 30 0.48 -5.44 -12.21
N GLU A 31 0.52 -6.73 -11.91
CA GLU A 31 0.22 -7.25 -10.58
C GLU A 31 1.19 -6.71 -9.51
N GLN A 32 2.50 -6.68 -9.79
CA GLN A 32 3.47 -6.09 -8.88
C GLN A 32 3.22 -4.60 -8.65
N PHE A 33 2.85 -3.84 -9.69
CA PHE A 33 2.45 -2.44 -9.52
C PHE A 33 1.18 -2.31 -8.69
N LEU A 34 0.19 -3.18 -8.88
CA LEU A 34 -1.04 -3.17 -8.08
C LEU A 34 -0.75 -3.42 -6.60
N TYR A 35 0.13 -4.37 -6.24
CA TYR A 35 0.54 -4.58 -4.86
C TYR A 35 1.22 -3.34 -4.27
N LEU A 36 2.14 -2.71 -5.00
CA LEU A 36 2.81 -1.50 -4.53
C LEU A 36 1.83 -0.33 -4.32
N LEU A 37 0.92 -0.12 -5.27
CA LEU A 37 -0.11 0.92 -5.16
C LEU A 37 -1.02 0.67 -3.96
N PHE A 38 -1.42 -0.57 -3.73
CA PHE A 38 -2.22 -0.95 -2.56
C PHE A 38 -1.50 -0.60 -1.26
N LEU A 39 -0.22 -0.98 -1.09
CA LEU A 39 0.57 -0.67 0.09
C LEU A 39 0.70 0.84 0.33
N LYS A 40 0.89 1.62 -0.74
CA LYS A 40 0.98 3.08 -0.65
C LYS A 40 -0.35 3.69 -0.21
N GLN A 41 -1.45 3.28 -0.83
CA GLN A 41 -2.78 3.77 -0.51
C GLN A 41 -3.20 3.41 0.91
N LEU A 42 -2.79 2.23 1.38
CA LEU A 42 -2.99 1.76 2.75
C LEU A 42 -2.35 2.72 3.76
N GLU A 43 -1.09 3.12 3.55
CA GLU A 43 -0.44 4.12 4.41
C GLU A 43 -1.12 5.50 4.32
N ASP A 44 -1.48 5.95 3.11
CA ASP A 44 -2.06 7.29 2.94
C ASP A 44 -3.40 7.44 3.68
N ARG A 45 -4.16 6.35 3.82
CA ARG A 45 -5.39 6.28 4.62
C ARG A 45 -5.12 6.40 6.12
N GLU A 46 -4.16 5.63 6.65
CA GLU A 46 -3.73 5.75 8.06
C GLU A 46 -3.30 7.19 8.36
N ASN A 47 -2.47 7.77 7.49
CA ASN A 47 -2.01 9.16 7.62
C ASN A 47 -3.17 10.17 7.54
N ALA A 48 -4.21 9.90 6.74
CA ALA A 48 -5.40 10.74 6.68
C ALA A 48 -6.22 10.67 7.98
N ALA A 49 -6.39 9.47 8.52
CA ALA A 49 -7.11 9.24 9.78
C ALA A 49 -6.36 9.84 10.98
N GLU A 50 -5.04 9.67 11.06
CA GLU A 50 -4.20 10.33 12.07
C GLU A 50 -4.32 11.86 12.01
N ARG A 51 -4.26 12.44 10.80
CA ARG A 51 -4.46 13.87 10.60
C ARG A 51 -5.85 14.34 11.03
N GLN A 52 -6.88 13.53 10.79
CA GLN A 52 -8.25 13.86 11.21
C GLN A 52 -8.41 13.84 12.73
N ALA A 53 -7.91 12.79 13.41
CA ALA A 53 -7.92 12.70 14.86
C ALA A 53 -7.19 13.89 15.50
N LYS A 54 -6.01 14.24 14.95
CA LYS A 54 -5.25 15.42 15.39
C LYS A 54 -6.04 16.73 15.23
N ARG A 55 -6.81 16.90 14.14
CA ARG A 55 -7.68 18.07 13.94
C ARG A 55 -8.84 18.13 14.94
N LYS A 56 -9.38 16.98 15.33
CA LYS A 56 -10.46 16.87 16.33
C LYS A 56 -9.97 16.98 17.78
N GLY A 57 -8.65 16.95 18.01
CA GLY A 57 -8.08 16.88 19.36
C GLY A 57 -8.25 15.51 20.02
N GLU A 58 -8.60 14.48 19.24
CA GLU A 58 -8.83 13.12 19.71
C GLU A 58 -7.54 12.29 19.57
N ARG A 59 -7.41 11.24 20.39
CA ARG A 59 -6.36 10.24 20.16
C ARG A 59 -6.71 9.43 18.93
N TYR A 60 -5.74 9.23 18.05
CA TYR A 60 -5.89 8.33 16.91
C TYR A 60 -6.27 6.93 17.40
N GLN A 61 -7.38 6.42 16.91
CA GLN A 61 -7.77 5.02 17.06
C GLN A 61 -7.75 4.41 15.66
N ALA A 62 -7.05 3.29 15.51
CA ALA A 62 -7.07 2.55 14.26
C ALA A 62 -8.50 2.11 13.97
N LYS A 63 -8.96 2.33 12.74
CA LYS A 63 -10.34 2.03 12.35
C LYS A 63 -10.63 0.54 12.57
N ALA A 64 -11.89 0.22 12.90
CA ALA A 64 -12.41 -1.13 13.17
C ALA A 64 -12.29 -2.12 11.98
N CYS A 65 -11.73 -1.68 10.85
CA CYS A 65 -11.50 -2.46 9.65
C CYS A 65 -10.30 -3.41 9.74
N THR A 66 -9.50 -3.32 10.80
CA THR A 66 -8.46 -4.28 11.13
C THR A 66 -8.96 -5.25 12.19
N GLU A 67 -8.57 -6.51 12.08
CA GLU A 67 -8.87 -7.50 13.11
C GLU A 67 -8.33 -7.02 14.47
N HIS A 68 -9.25 -6.73 15.41
CA HIS A 68 -9.01 -6.16 16.74
C HIS A 68 -8.65 -4.65 16.81
N GLY A 69 -8.92 -3.85 15.77
CA GLY A 69 -8.58 -2.42 15.79
C GLY A 69 -7.07 -2.17 15.88
N ARG A 70 -6.27 -3.03 15.23
CA ARG A 70 -4.82 -2.89 15.15
C ARG A 70 -4.42 -1.82 14.13
N SER A 71 -3.68 -0.82 14.61
CA SER A 71 -2.96 0.12 13.74
C SER A 71 -1.93 -0.61 12.90
N ILE A 72 -1.69 -0.12 11.68
CA ILE A 72 -0.58 -0.60 10.86
C ILE A 72 0.72 -0.17 11.53
N GLN A 73 1.54 -1.17 11.89
CA GLN A 73 2.85 -0.95 12.50
C GLN A 73 3.73 -0.09 11.61
N LYS A 74 4.61 0.72 12.21
CA LYS A 74 5.42 1.70 11.50
C LYS A 74 6.32 1.04 10.44
N GLU A 75 6.84 -0.12 10.76
CA GLU A 75 7.71 -0.96 9.94
C GLU A 75 6.98 -1.50 8.69
N MET A 76 5.65 -1.59 8.73
CA MET A 76 4.83 -2.04 7.60
C MET A 76 4.45 -0.90 6.65
N ARG A 77 4.62 0.37 7.07
CA ARG A 77 4.25 1.55 6.26
C ARG A 77 5.20 1.71 5.08
N TRP A 78 4.65 2.13 3.94
CA TRP A 78 5.41 2.38 2.72
C TRP A 78 6.59 3.32 2.95
N SER A 79 6.41 4.40 3.71
CA SER A 79 7.45 5.38 4.05
C SER A 79 8.65 4.79 4.78
N TYR A 80 8.50 3.65 5.46
CA TYR A 80 9.60 2.96 6.13
C TYR A 80 10.47 2.18 5.14
N TRP A 81 9.89 1.18 4.49
CA TRP A 81 10.68 0.25 3.69
C TRP A 81 11.06 0.79 2.30
N SER A 82 10.38 1.84 1.80
CA SER A 82 10.76 2.51 0.55
C SER A 82 12.08 3.27 0.64
N GLN A 83 12.62 3.49 1.84
CA GLN A 83 13.92 4.09 2.10
C GLN A 83 15.06 3.07 2.18
N LEU A 84 14.73 1.78 2.26
CA LEU A 84 15.71 0.70 2.35
C LEU A 84 16.36 0.43 0.99
N LYS A 85 17.50 -0.26 0.99
CA LYS A 85 18.09 -0.76 -0.25
C LYS A 85 17.15 -1.79 -0.89
N ALA A 86 17.15 -1.89 -2.22
CA ALA A 86 16.19 -2.72 -2.96
C ALA A 86 16.07 -4.17 -2.45
N GLU A 87 17.20 -4.82 -2.18
CA GLU A 87 17.23 -6.20 -1.67
C GLU A 87 16.66 -6.32 -0.25
N GLU A 88 16.98 -5.35 0.61
CA GLU A 88 16.49 -5.28 1.97
C GLU A 88 14.98 -4.98 2.01
N ALA A 89 14.52 -4.04 1.18
CA ALA A 89 13.11 -3.73 1.00
C ALA A 89 12.33 -4.98 0.55
N LEU A 90 12.85 -5.73 -0.43
CA LEU A 90 12.21 -6.96 -0.91
C LEU A 90 12.15 -8.04 0.19
N SER A 91 13.23 -8.22 0.93
CA SER A 91 13.28 -9.16 2.06
C SER A 91 12.28 -8.77 3.14
N HIS A 92 12.22 -7.49 3.49
CA HIS A 92 11.27 -6.93 4.47
C HIS A 92 9.83 -7.08 4.02
N LEU A 93 9.52 -6.80 2.76
CA LEU A 93 8.19 -6.99 2.18
C LEU A 93 7.71 -8.45 2.30
N LYS A 94 8.58 -9.40 1.93
CA LYS A 94 8.27 -10.84 1.98
C LYS A 94 8.07 -11.38 3.39
N ARG A 95 8.89 -10.92 4.35
CA ARG A 95 8.93 -11.49 5.70
C ARG A 95 7.97 -10.79 6.65
N GLU A 96 7.84 -9.48 6.54
CA GLU A 96 7.13 -8.66 7.51
C GLU A 96 5.85 -8.06 6.94
N VAL A 97 5.86 -7.52 5.71
CA VAL A 97 4.70 -6.75 5.22
C VAL A 97 3.59 -7.67 4.73
N PHE A 98 3.86 -8.55 3.76
CA PHE A 98 2.82 -9.40 3.18
C PHE A 98 2.16 -10.36 4.19
N PRO A 99 2.92 -11.09 5.04
CA PRO A 99 2.29 -12.01 5.98
C PRO A 99 1.42 -11.30 7.01
N ASN A 100 1.78 -10.08 7.42
CA ASN A 100 1.02 -9.34 8.43
C ASN A 100 -0.16 -8.58 7.83
N ILE A 101 -0.10 -8.13 6.58
CA ILE A 101 -1.28 -7.53 5.90
C ILE A 101 -2.39 -8.54 5.71
N VAL A 102 -2.07 -9.81 5.43
CA VAL A 102 -3.08 -10.87 5.36
C VAL A 102 -3.76 -11.07 6.71
N LYS A 103 -3.01 -10.99 7.82
CA LYS A 103 -3.57 -11.09 9.19
C LYS A 103 -4.39 -9.87 9.62
N LEU A 104 -4.28 -8.74 8.93
CA LEU A 104 -5.14 -7.58 9.20
C LEU A 104 -6.56 -7.80 8.66
N ALA A 105 -6.74 -8.72 7.71
CA ALA A 105 -8.07 -9.12 7.27
C ALA A 105 -8.80 -9.91 8.38
N PRO A 106 -10.09 -9.66 8.61
CA PRO A 106 -10.88 -10.43 9.57
C PRO A 106 -10.93 -11.91 9.19
N SER A 107 -10.96 -12.78 10.21
CA SER A 107 -10.96 -14.23 10.05
C SER A 107 -12.11 -14.72 9.15
N GLY A 108 -11.77 -15.26 7.98
CA GLY A 108 -12.73 -15.82 7.02
C GLY A 108 -12.69 -15.21 5.63
N GLU A 109 -11.97 -14.10 5.43
CA GLU A 109 -11.81 -13.46 4.13
C GLU A 109 -10.38 -13.64 3.57
N THR A 110 -10.28 -14.11 2.33
CA THR A 110 -9.02 -14.27 1.60
C THR A 110 -8.52 -12.96 0.98
N ASN A 111 -9.30 -11.89 1.02
CA ASN A 111 -9.03 -10.64 0.31
C ASN A 111 -8.99 -9.43 1.25
N SER A 112 -7.82 -9.14 1.81
CA SER A 112 -7.57 -7.90 2.57
C SER A 112 -7.86 -6.65 1.72
N LEU A 113 -7.52 -6.70 0.42
CA LEU A 113 -7.68 -5.61 -0.55
C LEU A 113 -9.14 -5.17 -0.72
N GLY A 114 -10.05 -6.11 -0.92
CA GLY A 114 -11.47 -5.86 -1.17
C GLY A 114 -12.16 -5.18 0.02
N ARG A 115 -11.86 -5.62 1.24
CA ARG A 115 -12.49 -5.04 2.43
C ARG A 115 -11.89 -3.70 2.85
N TYR A 116 -10.61 -3.46 2.61
CA TYR A 116 -10.03 -2.11 2.76
C TYR A 116 -10.67 -1.09 1.80
N GLU A 117 -11.09 -1.53 0.61
CA GLU A 117 -11.86 -0.68 -0.30
C GLU A 117 -13.33 -0.54 0.13
N GLU A 118 -13.98 -1.55 0.71
CA GLU A 118 -15.34 -1.43 1.26
C GLU A 118 -15.42 -0.47 2.45
N CYS A 119 -14.41 -0.47 3.33
CA CYS A 119 -14.32 0.50 4.43
C CYS A 119 -14.27 1.96 3.96
N ARG A 120 -13.87 2.22 2.71
CA ARG A 120 -13.94 3.55 2.09
C ARG A 120 -15.38 4.09 2.00
N MET A 121 -16.36 3.20 1.83
CA MET A 121 -17.76 3.55 1.55
C MET A 121 -18.58 3.82 2.82
N ILE A 122 -18.01 3.55 4.01
CA ILE A 122 -18.68 3.79 5.30
C ILE A 122 -18.35 5.21 5.84
N ASP A 123 -17.40 5.91 5.20
CA ASP A 123 -16.92 7.24 5.61
C ASP A 123 -17.50 8.43 4.80
N GLU A 124 -18.47 8.19 3.90
CA GLU A 124 -19.31 9.23 3.24
C GLU A 124 -20.69 9.33 3.90
#